data_AF-A0A956CYQ1-F1
#
_entry.id   AF-A0A956CYQ1-F1
#
_cell.length_a   1.000
_cell.length_b   1.000
_cell.length_c   1.000
_cell.angle_alpha   90.00
_cell.angle_beta   90.00
_cell.angle_gamma   90.00
#
_symmetry.space_group_name_H-M   'P 1'
#
loop_
_entity.id
_entity.type
_entity.pdbx_description
1 polymer ?
#
loop_
_entity_poly.entity_id
_entity_poly.type
_entity_poly.pdbx_seq_one_letter_code
_entity_poly.pdbx_strand_id
1 'polypeptide(L)'
;MSWRESRPLLALHAVVALAFGGCGGAEPVIESAEDADREIRFERSPGGVYEVAPAWVRANLRRVRVIDVREERELREDGHIEGVEWLPLGGLAVGAATWSREAPIVLVCRSGRRSARGVDVLDELGFHHVASMTGGMQAWRAEGFPLTQEPTYRPIHDEATASRARLGEGEEALDVHWVRVASLLFGGSQACVDGRDEHPVLGTPGGDAGELVLALATAESVTGRELSTAEVESVLRDYVRAFGRFYFHTDVHAMEQLAASLRADPRFASVLAEDPSVETLVRSPPQALEGPLLEALVHPEHVGCGHLRSMLRHPAAYHTRVALVQEVLVAAYRRLVRHPEDVELVVLEGSHREGSVMIVRLEGDVHPYSRVPAIAPRAGTTSRFVVHPQVSAFVREQNAYLLLEETTTLRDAGVSAESFVARLAELAAIQAETTLGLLAPDLPREELLFRGRTLSSRAPLAAD
;
A
#
# COMPACT_ATOMS: atom_id res chain seq x y z
N MET A 1 -3.62 -60.98 16.88
CA MET A 1 -2.79 -61.63 15.85
C MET A 1 -1.56 -60.76 15.64
N SER A 2 -0.40 -61.22 16.14
CA SER A 2 0.90 -60.60 15.90
C SER A 2 1.34 -60.84 14.47
N TRP A 3 2.16 -59.97 13.88
CA TRP A 3 3.35 -60.38 13.12
C TRP A 3 4.32 -59.19 13.03
N ARG A 4 5.51 -59.37 13.61
CA ARG A 4 6.74 -58.60 13.38
C ARG A 4 7.37 -59.10 12.08
N GLU A 5 8.16 -58.25 11.41
CA GLU A 5 9.55 -58.51 10.96
C GLU A 5 10.03 -57.33 10.07
N SER A 6 11.01 -56.53 10.49
CA SER A 6 12.47 -56.71 10.32
C SER A 6 12.97 -56.20 8.95
N ARG A 7 13.55 -54.98 8.91
CA ARG A 7 14.41 -54.51 7.80
C ARG A 7 15.88 -54.69 8.22
N PRO A 8 16.77 -55.24 7.37
CA PRO A 8 18.16 -55.43 7.72
C PRO A 8 18.96 -54.13 7.54
N LEU A 9 19.91 -53.94 8.45
CA LEU A 9 21.02 -52.99 8.38
C LEU A 9 21.99 -53.41 7.26
N LEU A 10 22.38 -52.47 6.40
CA LEU A 10 23.58 -52.61 5.56
C LEU A 10 24.48 -51.40 5.80
N ALA A 11 25.65 -51.73 6.36
CA ALA A 11 26.70 -50.82 6.74
C ALA A 11 27.54 -50.37 5.53
N LEU A 12 27.88 -49.08 5.56
CA LEU A 12 29.20 -48.49 5.34
C LEU A 12 30.11 -49.11 4.26
N HIS A 13 30.37 -48.34 3.20
CA HIS A 13 31.73 -48.21 2.68
C HIS A 13 32.07 -46.73 2.45
N ALA A 14 32.81 -46.17 3.41
CA ALA A 14 33.55 -44.93 3.23
C ALA A 14 34.79 -45.22 2.36
N VAL A 15 34.93 -44.52 1.25
CA VAL A 15 36.17 -44.47 0.50
C VAL A 15 37.00 -43.32 1.04
N VAL A 16 38.06 -43.66 1.77
CA VAL A 16 39.13 -42.75 2.19
C VAL A 16 40.01 -42.47 0.97
N ALA A 17 40.10 -41.20 0.56
CA ALA A 17 41.14 -40.73 -0.34
C ALA A 17 42.14 -39.87 0.45
N LEU A 18 43.41 -40.27 0.38
CA LEU A 18 44.57 -39.71 1.08
C LEU A 18 44.93 -38.30 0.61
N ALA A 19 45.41 -37.52 1.57
CA ALA A 19 45.87 -36.14 1.42
C ALA A 19 47.16 -35.99 0.61
N PHE A 20 47.31 -34.83 -0.07
CA PHE A 20 48.58 -34.15 -0.29
C PHE A 20 48.41 -32.62 -0.29
N GLY A 21 48.91 -31.98 0.79
CA GLY A 21 49.68 -30.73 0.82
C GLY A 21 49.16 -29.42 0.19
N GLY A 22 48.96 -28.41 1.05
CA GLY A 22 49.52 -27.07 0.82
C GLY A 22 48.57 -25.86 0.77
N CYS A 23 48.65 -25.04 1.83
CA CYS A 23 48.35 -23.59 1.92
C CYS A 23 46.89 -23.09 1.82
N GLY A 24 46.34 -22.74 2.99
CA GLY A 24 45.72 -21.43 3.21
C GLY A 24 44.38 -21.13 2.54
N GLY A 25 43.32 -21.81 2.96
CA GLY A 25 41.93 -21.40 2.73
C GLY A 25 41.04 -22.14 3.72
N ALA A 26 40.17 -21.42 4.44
CA ALA A 26 39.20 -22.06 5.32
C ALA A 26 38.31 -23.01 4.49
N GLU A 27 38.37 -24.31 4.77
CA GLU A 27 37.52 -25.31 4.14
C GLU A 27 36.04 -25.02 4.44
N PRO A 28 35.12 -25.31 3.50
CA PRO A 28 33.69 -25.23 3.77
C PRO A 28 33.35 -26.27 4.83
N VAL A 29 32.76 -25.81 5.94
CA VAL A 29 32.20 -26.71 6.97
C VAL A 29 31.10 -27.53 6.30
N ILE A 30 31.36 -28.82 6.10
CA ILE A 30 30.32 -29.78 5.71
C ILE A 30 29.47 -30.00 6.96
N GLU A 31 28.24 -29.49 6.97
CA GLU A 31 27.27 -29.68 8.05
C GLU A 31 27.05 -31.17 8.30
N SER A 32 27.22 -31.58 9.56
CA SER A 32 26.93 -32.94 9.99
C SER A 32 25.42 -33.16 10.04
N ALA A 33 24.97 -34.42 9.91
CA ALA A 33 23.55 -34.77 10.02
C ALA A 33 22.93 -34.40 11.38
N GLU A 34 23.74 -34.09 12.40
CA GLU A 34 23.29 -33.66 13.73
C GLU A 34 22.85 -32.18 13.77
N ASP A 35 23.34 -31.32 12.87
CA ASP A 35 22.96 -29.89 12.83
C ASP A 35 21.60 -29.64 12.14
N ALA A 36 21.17 -30.58 11.29
CA ALA A 36 19.92 -30.50 10.54
C ALA A 36 18.67 -30.68 11.43
N ASP A 37 18.81 -31.40 12.57
CA ASP A 37 17.70 -31.78 13.45
C ASP A 37 17.55 -30.85 14.67
N ARG A 38 18.35 -29.78 14.75
CA ARG A 38 18.30 -28.81 15.86
C ARG A 38 17.15 -27.81 15.68
N GLU A 39 16.29 -27.70 16.69
CA GLU A 39 15.14 -26.77 16.68
C GLU A 39 15.58 -25.32 16.47
N ILE A 40 14.98 -24.62 15.52
CA ILE A 40 15.27 -23.21 15.20
C ILE A 40 14.62 -22.34 16.26
N ARG A 41 15.43 -21.59 17.02
CA ARG A 41 14.98 -20.62 18.01
C ARG A 41 15.61 -19.27 17.73
N PHE A 42 14.79 -18.22 17.70
CA PHE A 42 15.26 -16.85 17.54
C PHE A 42 15.51 -16.21 18.91
N GLU A 43 16.56 -15.39 19.01
CA GLU A 43 16.89 -14.63 20.22
C GLU A 43 16.38 -13.18 20.10
N ARG A 44 15.94 -12.59 21.21
CA ARG A 44 15.52 -11.18 21.24
C ARG A 44 16.73 -10.26 21.25
N SER A 45 16.69 -9.21 20.44
CA SER A 45 17.65 -8.11 20.50
C SER A 45 17.44 -7.28 21.78
N PRO A 46 18.41 -6.41 22.15
CA PRO A 46 18.24 -5.45 23.25
C PRO A 46 17.02 -4.52 23.10
N GLY A 47 16.53 -4.33 21.87
CA GLY A 47 15.33 -3.55 21.57
C GLY A 47 14.02 -4.34 21.67
N GLY A 48 14.06 -5.61 22.08
CA GLY A 48 12.89 -6.46 22.30
C GLY A 48 12.38 -7.21 21.06
N VAL A 49 12.89 -6.91 19.86
CA VAL A 49 12.51 -7.59 18.61
C VAL A 49 13.38 -8.82 18.40
N TYR A 50 12.80 -9.94 17.94
CA TYR A 50 13.60 -11.10 17.52
C TYR A 50 14.38 -10.76 16.26
N GLU A 51 15.70 -10.93 16.30
CA GLU A 51 16.58 -10.56 15.20
C GLU A 51 17.58 -11.67 14.86
N VAL A 52 17.96 -11.74 13.58
CA VAL A 52 18.98 -12.67 13.07
C VAL A 52 19.96 -11.95 12.15
N ALA A 53 21.24 -12.31 12.24
CA ALA A 53 22.29 -11.75 11.39
C ALA A 53 22.18 -12.26 9.94
N PRO A 54 22.59 -11.48 8.92
CA PRO A 54 22.57 -11.90 7.52
C PRO A 54 23.29 -13.24 7.27
N ALA A 55 24.42 -13.49 7.94
CA ALA A 55 25.16 -14.74 7.82
C ALA A 55 24.35 -15.96 8.28
N TRP A 56 23.54 -15.79 9.33
CA TRP A 56 22.64 -16.82 9.83
C TRP A 56 21.52 -17.10 8.82
N VAL A 57 20.92 -16.05 8.24
CA VAL A 57 19.89 -16.19 7.21
C VAL A 57 20.42 -16.96 6.02
N ARG A 58 21.62 -16.63 5.53
CA ARG A 58 22.29 -17.32 4.43
C ARG A 58 22.49 -18.82 4.70
N ALA A 59 22.93 -19.17 5.91
CA ALA A 59 23.10 -20.57 6.32
C ALA A 59 21.78 -21.34 6.42
N ASN A 60 20.66 -20.64 6.67
CA ASN A 60 19.37 -21.26 6.96
C ASN A 60 18.30 -21.06 5.87
N LEU A 61 18.64 -20.58 4.67
CA LEU A 61 17.67 -20.31 3.58
C LEU A 61 16.77 -21.49 3.21
N ARG A 62 17.20 -22.73 3.49
CA ARG A 62 16.42 -23.95 3.25
C ARG A 62 15.60 -24.43 4.45
N ARG A 63 15.85 -23.87 5.63
CA ARG A 63 15.29 -24.29 6.92
C ARG A 63 14.28 -23.31 7.49
N VAL A 64 14.34 -22.05 7.06
CA VAL A 64 13.36 -21.01 7.43
C VAL A 64 12.68 -20.45 6.20
N ARG A 65 11.49 -19.89 6.44
CA ARG A 65 10.79 -19.12 5.44
C ARG A 65 11.31 -17.69 5.44
N VAL A 66 11.98 -17.28 4.37
CA VAL A 66 12.46 -15.90 4.23
C VAL A 66 11.49 -15.11 3.36
N ILE A 67 10.98 -14.01 3.90
CA ILE A 67 9.99 -13.16 3.24
C ILE A 67 10.56 -11.75 3.11
N ASP A 68 10.76 -11.30 1.87
CA ASP A 68 11.11 -9.92 1.57
C ASP A 68 9.84 -9.05 1.59
N VAL A 69 9.82 -8.07 2.50
CA VAL A 69 8.69 -7.17 2.73
C VAL A 69 8.89 -5.78 2.10
N ARG A 70 9.86 -5.65 1.19
CA ARG A 70 10.06 -4.46 0.36
C ARG A 70 9.01 -4.37 -0.76
N GLU A 71 8.92 -3.19 -1.37
CA GLU A 71 8.11 -3.00 -2.58
C GLU A 71 8.77 -3.70 -3.78
N GLU A 72 7.96 -4.12 -4.76
CA GLU A 72 8.46 -4.88 -5.92
C GLU A 72 9.57 -4.15 -6.68
N ARG A 73 9.42 -2.83 -6.80
CA ARG A 73 10.40 -1.96 -7.45
C ARG A 73 11.77 -2.07 -6.79
N GLU A 74 11.83 -2.14 -5.46
CA GLU A 74 13.09 -2.29 -4.72
C GLU A 74 13.75 -3.65 -5.02
N LEU A 75 12.99 -4.74 -5.19
CA LEU A 75 13.57 -6.05 -5.52
C LEU A 75 14.19 -6.02 -6.93
N ARG A 76 13.50 -5.39 -7.90
CA ARG A 76 13.99 -5.25 -9.28
C ARG A 76 15.24 -4.37 -9.37
N GLU A 77 15.25 -3.24 -8.67
CA GLU A 77 16.34 -2.26 -8.76
C GLU A 77 17.55 -2.66 -7.89
N ASP A 78 17.32 -2.99 -6.62
CA ASP A 78 18.39 -3.25 -5.64
C ASP A 78 18.83 -4.73 -5.60
N GLY A 79 18.10 -5.61 -6.27
CA GLY A 79 18.24 -7.06 -6.18
C GLY A 79 17.67 -7.65 -4.89
N HIS A 80 17.55 -8.97 -4.86
CA HIS A 80 17.03 -9.76 -3.74
C HIS A 80 17.83 -11.04 -3.54
N ILE A 81 17.56 -11.69 -2.40
CA ILE A 81 18.11 -13.01 -2.08
C ILE A 81 17.39 -14.04 -2.95
N GLU A 82 18.13 -14.93 -3.63
CA GLU A 82 17.55 -15.92 -4.52
C GLU A 82 16.56 -16.87 -3.79
N GLY A 83 15.38 -17.10 -4.40
CA GLY A 83 14.41 -18.09 -3.94
C GLY A 83 13.56 -17.69 -2.72
N VAL A 84 13.71 -16.45 -2.22
CA VAL A 84 12.88 -15.90 -1.15
C VAL A 84 11.44 -15.70 -1.59
N GLU A 85 10.55 -15.66 -0.61
CA GLU A 85 9.18 -15.25 -0.84
C GLU A 85 9.08 -13.73 -0.77
N TRP A 86 8.10 -13.15 -1.46
CA TRP A 86 7.89 -11.71 -1.51
C TRP A 86 6.45 -11.36 -1.14
N LEU A 87 6.29 -10.47 -0.17
CA LEU A 87 5.02 -9.88 0.24
C LEU A 87 5.29 -8.52 0.89
N PRO A 88 4.91 -7.40 0.26
CA PRO A 88 5.11 -6.08 0.85
C PRO A 88 4.54 -5.99 2.26
N LEU A 89 5.16 -5.19 3.13
CA LEU A 89 4.76 -5.08 4.54
C LEU A 89 3.26 -4.79 4.71
N GLY A 90 2.69 -3.94 3.84
CA GLY A 90 1.26 -3.61 3.86
C GLY A 90 0.32 -4.77 3.50
N GLY A 91 0.83 -5.86 2.93
CA GLY A 91 0.06 -7.09 2.69
C GLY A 91 0.28 -8.18 3.74
N LEU A 92 1.20 -7.97 4.69
CA LEU A 92 1.71 -9.02 5.58
C LEU A 92 0.62 -9.63 6.46
N ALA A 93 -0.21 -8.81 7.10
CA ALA A 93 -1.25 -9.28 8.01
C ALA A 93 -2.27 -10.19 7.32
N VAL A 94 -2.71 -9.80 6.11
CA VAL A 94 -3.68 -10.57 5.33
C VAL A 94 -3.04 -11.81 4.72
N GLY A 95 -1.87 -11.67 4.10
CA GLY A 95 -1.17 -12.83 3.53
C GLY A 95 -0.88 -13.90 4.58
N ALA A 96 -0.56 -13.47 5.81
CA ALA A 96 -0.27 -14.36 6.93
C ALA A 96 -1.48 -15.09 7.52
N ALA A 97 -2.70 -14.72 7.13
CA ALA A 97 -3.92 -15.36 7.66
C ALA A 97 -3.93 -16.88 7.43
N THR A 98 -3.31 -17.38 6.36
CA THR A 98 -3.28 -18.80 5.99
C THR A 98 -2.00 -19.53 6.37
N TRP A 99 -1.01 -18.85 6.94
CA TRP A 99 0.28 -19.46 7.26
C TRP A 99 0.24 -20.23 8.58
N SER A 100 1.03 -21.30 8.68
CA SER A 100 1.26 -22.00 9.95
C SER A 100 1.97 -21.07 10.96
N ARG A 101 1.50 -21.08 12.21
CA ARG A 101 2.04 -20.24 13.30
C ARG A 101 3.32 -20.79 13.90
N GLU A 102 3.61 -22.05 13.63
CA GLU A 102 4.75 -22.82 14.10
C GLU A 102 5.96 -22.70 13.17
N ALA A 103 5.75 -22.27 11.92
CA ALA A 103 6.80 -22.15 10.93
C ALA A 103 7.78 -21.00 11.27
N PRO A 104 9.10 -21.23 11.26
CA PRO A 104 10.08 -20.18 11.50
C PRO A 104 10.14 -19.22 10.30
N ILE A 105 9.85 -17.95 10.55
CA ILE A 105 9.79 -16.89 9.53
C ILE A 105 10.89 -15.86 9.79
N VAL A 106 11.61 -15.47 8.74
CA VAL A 106 12.53 -14.32 8.76
C VAL A 106 12.04 -13.28 7.78
N LEU A 107 11.75 -12.08 8.29
CA LEU A 107 11.38 -10.93 7.49
C LEU A 107 12.62 -10.12 7.09
N VAL A 108 12.66 -9.72 5.82
CA VAL A 108 13.75 -8.95 5.24
C VAL A 108 13.20 -7.66 4.65
N CYS A 109 13.87 -6.54 4.91
CA CYS A 109 13.58 -5.28 4.22
C CYS A 109 14.87 -4.55 3.81
N ARG A 110 14.78 -3.29 3.37
CA ARG A 110 15.96 -2.50 2.98
C ARG A 110 16.99 -2.30 4.11
N SER A 111 16.55 -2.03 5.34
CA SER A 111 17.43 -1.60 6.46
C SER A 111 17.15 -2.26 7.82
N GLY A 112 16.25 -3.24 7.87
CA GLY A 112 15.81 -3.89 9.12
C GLY A 112 14.59 -3.23 9.80
N ARG A 113 14.30 -1.95 9.51
CA ARG A 113 13.21 -1.21 10.17
C ARG A 113 11.80 -1.70 9.83
N ARG A 114 11.49 -1.87 8.53
CA ARG A 114 10.17 -2.39 8.09
C ARG A 114 9.96 -3.84 8.49
N SER A 115 11.00 -4.67 8.44
CA SER A 115 10.91 -6.07 8.85
C SER A 115 10.73 -6.19 10.36
N ALA A 116 11.30 -5.30 11.18
CA ALA A 116 11.01 -5.25 12.62
C ALA A 116 9.53 -4.94 12.90
N ARG A 117 8.93 -3.94 12.23
CA ARG A 117 7.47 -3.71 12.32
C ARG A 117 6.66 -4.93 11.89
N GLY A 118 7.12 -5.64 10.85
CA GLY A 118 6.47 -6.87 10.40
C GLY A 118 6.54 -8.00 11.44
N VAL A 119 7.60 -8.06 12.27
CA VAL A 119 7.67 -9.01 13.39
C VAL A 119 6.57 -8.70 14.40
N ASP A 120 6.37 -7.43 14.74
CA ASP A 120 5.31 -7.01 15.68
C ASP A 120 3.92 -7.38 15.11
N VAL A 121 3.67 -7.10 13.83
CA VAL A 121 2.42 -7.49 13.14
C VAL A 121 2.16 -8.99 13.21
N LEU A 122 3.18 -9.82 12.97
CA LEU A 122 3.01 -11.27 13.02
C LEU A 122 2.90 -11.79 14.47
N ASP A 123 3.58 -11.18 15.44
CA ASP A 123 3.43 -11.52 16.86
C ASP A 123 1.99 -11.27 17.34
N GLU A 124 1.40 -10.12 16.97
CA GLU A 124 -0.01 -9.80 17.23
C GLU A 124 -0.98 -10.81 16.60
N LEU A 125 -0.61 -11.40 15.45
CA LEU A 125 -1.37 -12.44 14.76
C LEU A 125 -1.11 -13.86 15.29
N GLY A 126 -0.34 -13.99 16.38
CA GLY A 126 -0.06 -15.24 17.07
C GLY A 126 1.09 -16.05 16.49
N PHE A 127 1.99 -15.44 15.70
CA PHE A 127 3.22 -16.10 15.27
C PHE A 127 4.32 -15.88 16.29
N HIS A 128 4.76 -16.96 16.93
CA HIS A 128 5.77 -16.87 17.99
C HIS A 128 7.20 -17.10 17.50
N HIS A 129 7.37 -17.58 16.26
CA HIS A 129 8.66 -17.91 15.64
C HIS A 129 8.94 -16.99 14.44
N VAL A 130 9.07 -15.69 14.68
CA VAL A 130 9.35 -14.69 13.64
C VAL A 130 10.54 -13.84 14.06
N ALA A 131 11.45 -13.55 13.12
CA ALA A 131 12.58 -12.63 13.34
C ALA A 131 12.77 -11.65 12.17
N SER A 132 13.38 -10.51 12.43
CA SER A 132 13.84 -9.54 11.44
C SER A 132 15.31 -9.77 11.11
N MET A 133 15.71 -9.66 9.85
CA MET A 133 17.13 -9.67 9.49
C MET A 133 17.79 -8.34 9.87
N THR A 134 18.75 -8.36 10.81
CA THR A 134 19.44 -7.17 11.29
C THR A 134 20.11 -6.43 10.13
N GLY A 135 19.83 -5.13 10.02
CA GLY A 135 20.36 -4.26 8.95
C GLY A 135 19.80 -4.52 7.56
N GLY A 136 18.92 -5.52 7.39
CA GLY A 136 18.24 -5.84 6.13
C GLY A 136 19.19 -6.05 4.95
N MET A 137 18.69 -5.78 3.76
CA MET A 137 19.43 -5.96 2.50
C MET A 137 20.69 -5.08 2.38
N GLN A 138 20.76 -3.95 3.09
CA GLN A 138 21.99 -3.17 3.20
C GLN A 138 23.11 -3.96 3.88
N ALA A 139 22.82 -4.61 5.00
CA ALA A 139 23.79 -5.44 5.69
C ALA A 139 24.14 -6.69 4.87
N TRP A 140 23.15 -7.34 4.26
CA TRP A 140 23.39 -8.47 3.33
C TRP A 140 24.39 -8.10 2.22
N ARG A 141 24.22 -6.91 1.62
CA ARG A 141 25.11 -6.41 0.58
C ARG A 141 26.49 -6.04 1.13
N ALA A 142 26.55 -5.43 2.31
CA ALA A 142 27.81 -5.07 2.97
C ALA A 142 28.68 -6.30 3.29
N GLU A 143 28.05 -7.43 3.60
CA GLU A 143 28.69 -8.73 3.81
C GLU A 143 29.14 -9.41 2.49
N GLY A 144 28.83 -8.81 1.34
CA GLY A 144 29.20 -9.34 0.02
C GLY A 144 28.44 -10.62 -0.37
N PHE A 145 27.24 -10.85 0.20
CA PHE A 145 26.46 -12.04 -0.11
C PHE A 145 25.77 -11.95 -1.49
N PRO A 146 25.52 -13.10 -2.14
CA PRO A 146 24.91 -13.13 -3.46
C PRO A 146 23.54 -12.44 -3.51
N LEU A 147 23.28 -11.75 -4.61
CA LEU A 147 22.02 -11.10 -4.95
C LEU A 147 21.69 -11.46 -6.40
N THR A 148 20.42 -11.54 -6.71
CA THR A 148 19.93 -11.64 -8.09
C THR A 148 18.93 -10.53 -8.37
N GLN A 149 18.90 -10.08 -9.62
CA GLN A 149 17.86 -9.17 -10.15
C GLN A 149 16.88 -9.93 -11.05
N GLU A 150 17.14 -11.21 -11.33
CA GLU A 150 16.18 -12.07 -12.04
C GLU A 150 14.98 -12.35 -11.11
N PRO A 151 13.74 -12.37 -11.62
CA PRO A 151 12.52 -12.53 -10.82
C PRO A 151 12.36 -13.97 -10.29
N THR A 152 13.28 -14.39 -9.45
CA THR A 152 13.36 -15.70 -8.79
C THR A 152 12.67 -15.71 -7.43
N TYR A 153 12.18 -14.55 -6.97
CA TYR A 153 11.34 -14.47 -5.79
C TYR A 153 9.98 -15.12 -6.06
N ARG A 154 9.38 -15.72 -5.02
CA ARG A 154 8.06 -16.32 -5.07
C ARG A 154 7.04 -15.35 -4.48
N PRO A 155 6.16 -14.71 -5.28
CA PRO A 155 5.12 -13.86 -4.73
C PRO A 155 4.24 -14.67 -3.79
N ILE A 156 4.06 -14.21 -2.55
CA ILE A 156 3.02 -14.75 -1.68
C ILE A 156 1.73 -14.12 -2.13
N HIS A 157 1.05 -14.83 -3.01
CA HIS A 157 -0.29 -14.49 -3.38
C HIS A 157 -1.17 -14.60 -2.12
N ASP A 158 -1.70 -13.47 -1.61
CA ASP A 158 -3.15 -13.48 -1.29
C ASP A 158 -3.80 -14.04 -2.56
N GLU A 159 -4.82 -14.89 -2.48
CA GLU A 159 -5.41 -15.45 -3.71
C GLU A 159 -6.15 -14.37 -4.54
N ALA A 160 -5.50 -13.27 -4.92
CA ALA A 160 -5.67 -12.59 -6.19
C ALA A 160 -5.32 -13.58 -7.30
N THR A 161 -6.22 -14.52 -7.56
CA THR A 161 -6.23 -15.15 -8.88
C THR A 161 -6.52 -14.00 -9.84
N ALA A 162 -5.50 -13.49 -10.53
CA ALA A 162 -5.71 -12.62 -11.67
C ALA A 162 -6.57 -13.40 -12.66
N SER A 163 -7.79 -12.92 -12.88
CA SER A 163 -8.73 -13.53 -13.81
C SER A 163 -9.03 -12.50 -14.87
N ARG A 164 -8.89 -12.88 -16.14
CA ARG A 164 -9.32 -12.02 -17.24
C ARG A 164 -10.83 -12.10 -17.37
N ALA A 165 -11.52 -11.01 -17.06
CA ALA A 165 -12.95 -10.88 -17.34
C ALA A 165 -13.11 -10.23 -18.72
N ARG A 166 -13.78 -10.92 -19.65
CA ARG A 166 -14.09 -10.33 -20.96
C ARG A 166 -15.34 -9.47 -20.85
N LEU A 167 -15.28 -8.27 -21.41
CA LEU A 167 -16.38 -7.31 -21.43
C LEU A 167 -17.38 -7.53 -22.59
N GLY A 168 -17.10 -8.48 -23.48
CA GLY A 168 -17.93 -8.83 -24.63
C GLY A 168 -17.12 -9.55 -25.72
N GLU A 169 -17.77 -9.90 -26.84
CA GLU A 169 -17.06 -10.37 -28.04
C GLU A 169 -16.39 -9.18 -28.76
N GLY A 170 -15.07 -9.26 -28.97
CA GLY A 170 -14.30 -8.25 -29.71
C GLY A 170 -13.71 -7.11 -28.87
N GLU A 171 -13.97 -7.06 -27.55
CA GLU A 171 -13.37 -6.07 -26.65
C GLU A 171 -12.13 -6.61 -25.91
N GLU A 172 -11.24 -5.70 -25.49
CA GLU A 172 -10.11 -6.02 -24.62
C GLU A 172 -10.60 -6.60 -23.28
N ALA A 173 -9.96 -7.67 -22.82
CA ALA A 173 -10.27 -8.26 -21.53
C ALA A 173 -9.83 -7.31 -20.41
N LEU A 174 -10.72 -7.09 -19.42
CA LEU A 174 -10.32 -6.42 -18.19
C LEU A 174 -9.41 -7.34 -17.39
N ASP A 175 -8.32 -6.77 -16.90
CA ASP A 175 -7.51 -7.43 -15.89
C ASP A 175 -8.19 -7.21 -14.53
N VAL A 176 -8.69 -8.31 -13.95
CA VAL A 176 -9.43 -8.29 -12.69
C VAL A 176 -8.66 -9.07 -11.64
N HIS A 177 -8.32 -8.39 -10.55
CA HIS A 177 -7.61 -8.96 -9.42
C HIS A 177 -8.56 -9.05 -8.25
N TRP A 178 -8.76 -10.26 -7.73
CA TRP A 178 -9.69 -10.49 -6.63
C TRP A 178 -9.00 -10.25 -5.29
N VAL A 179 -9.39 -9.18 -4.62
CA VAL A 179 -8.82 -8.79 -3.32
C VAL A 179 -9.87 -8.96 -2.22
N ARG A 180 -9.44 -9.29 -1.00
CA ARG A 180 -10.35 -9.29 0.17
C ARG A 180 -10.47 -7.87 0.69
N VAL A 181 -11.68 -7.41 0.99
CA VAL A 181 -11.87 -6.03 1.46
C VAL A 181 -11.09 -5.72 2.75
N ALA A 182 -10.96 -6.70 3.63
CA ALA A 182 -10.14 -6.56 4.84
C ALA A 182 -8.68 -6.16 4.57
N SER A 183 -8.11 -6.43 3.39
CA SER A 183 -6.75 -5.97 3.09
C SER A 183 -6.62 -4.46 3.03
N LEU A 184 -7.70 -3.74 2.73
CA LEU A 184 -7.73 -2.27 2.85
C LEU A 184 -7.59 -1.80 4.30
N LEU A 185 -7.98 -2.62 5.28
CA LEU A 185 -7.91 -2.25 6.68
C LEU A 185 -6.52 -2.48 7.29
N PHE A 186 -5.67 -3.28 6.65
CA PHE A 186 -4.41 -3.75 7.22
C PHE A 186 -3.20 -3.45 6.32
N GLY A 187 -3.09 -2.22 5.82
CA GLY A 187 -1.95 -1.76 5.02
C GLY A 187 -2.21 -1.60 3.52
N GLY A 188 -3.43 -1.90 3.07
CA GLY A 188 -3.92 -1.51 1.74
C GLY A 188 -4.40 -0.06 1.70
N SER A 189 -4.48 0.50 0.49
CA SER A 189 -4.95 1.86 0.23
C SER A 189 -6.04 1.85 -0.84
N GLN A 190 -6.94 2.83 -0.78
CA GLN A 190 -7.82 3.14 -1.91
C GLN A 190 -7.08 4.12 -2.85
N ALA A 191 -6.96 3.73 -4.12
CA ALA A 191 -6.42 4.62 -5.13
C ALA A 191 -7.52 5.53 -5.69
N CYS A 192 -7.08 6.58 -6.39
CA CYS A 192 -8.00 7.45 -7.09
C CYS A 192 -8.67 6.71 -8.26
N VAL A 193 -9.87 7.15 -8.64
CA VAL A 193 -10.58 6.65 -9.83
C VAL A 193 -9.87 6.95 -11.16
N ASP A 194 -8.78 7.72 -11.12
CA ASP A 194 -8.05 8.30 -12.25
C ASP A 194 -7.67 7.26 -13.31
N GLY A 195 -8.00 7.55 -14.57
CA GLY A 195 -7.84 6.62 -15.68
C GLY A 195 -6.39 6.41 -16.15
N ARG A 196 -5.41 7.07 -15.53
CA ARG A 196 -3.98 6.93 -15.89
C ARG A 196 -3.31 5.74 -15.21
N ASP A 197 -3.90 5.18 -14.15
CA ASP A 197 -3.31 4.03 -13.47
C ASP A 197 -3.43 2.75 -14.30
N GLU A 198 -2.33 2.03 -14.43
CA GLU A 198 -2.26 0.75 -15.15
C GLU A 198 -2.39 -0.44 -14.18
N HIS A 199 -2.38 -0.20 -12.87
CA HIS A 199 -2.54 -1.23 -11.85
C HIS A 199 -4.01 -1.42 -11.48
N PRO A 200 -4.42 -2.64 -11.09
CA PRO A 200 -5.74 -2.88 -10.54
C PRO A 200 -5.98 -2.07 -9.27
N VAL A 201 -7.02 -1.24 -9.28
CA VAL A 201 -7.37 -0.37 -8.14
C VAL A 201 -8.74 -0.70 -7.57
N LEU A 202 -8.92 -0.35 -6.29
CA LEU A 202 -10.23 -0.14 -5.68
C LEU A 202 -10.52 1.36 -5.64
N GLY A 203 -10.92 1.88 -6.81
CA GLY A 203 -11.04 3.31 -7.06
C GLY A 203 -12.14 4.00 -6.26
N THR A 204 -11.77 5.11 -5.63
CA THR A 204 -12.65 6.10 -5.01
C THR A 204 -12.19 7.52 -5.34
N PRO A 205 -13.07 8.53 -5.49
CA PRO A 205 -12.63 9.88 -5.86
C PRO A 205 -11.57 10.42 -4.89
N GLY A 206 -10.38 10.72 -5.39
CA GLY A 206 -9.26 11.25 -4.60
C GLY A 206 -8.48 10.24 -3.75
N GLY A 207 -8.82 8.95 -3.76
CA GLY A 207 -8.17 7.94 -2.92
C GLY A 207 -8.32 8.22 -1.42
N ASP A 208 -7.38 7.73 -0.61
CA ASP A 208 -7.42 7.95 0.86
C ASP A 208 -7.48 9.43 1.25
N ALA A 209 -6.77 10.31 0.53
CA ALA A 209 -6.84 11.75 0.79
C ALA A 209 -8.22 12.36 0.51
N GLY A 210 -8.89 11.94 -0.57
CA GLY A 210 -10.27 12.34 -0.86
C GLY A 210 -11.24 11.88 0.22
N GLU A 211 -11.13 10.61 0.62
CA GLU A 211 -11.96 10.01 1.68
C GLU A 211 -11.73 10.68 3.04
N LEU A 212 -10.48 11.03 3.37
CA LEU A 212 -10.18 11.74 4.61
C LEU A 212 -10.76 13.16 4.59
N VAL A 213 -10.61 13.92 3.49
CA VAL A 213 -11.24 15.24 3.34
C VAL A 213 -12.76 15.13 3.48
N LEU A 214 -13.38 14.14 2.84
CA LEU A 214 -14.82 13.88 2.93
C LEU A 214 -15.27 13.59 4.38
N ALA A 215 -14.53 12.75 5.10
CA ALA A 215 -14.87 12.38 6.47
C ALA A 215 -14.68 13.56 7.43
N LEU A 216 -13.63 14.37 7.26
CA LEU A 216 -13.43 15.58 8.05
C LEU A 216 -14.44 16.68 7.71
N ALA A 217 -14.83 16.84 6.44
CA ALA A 217 -15.89 17.78 6.06
C ALA A 217 -17.24 17.37 6.67
N THR A 218 -17.49 16.06 6.77
CA THR A 218 -18.64 15.52 7.50
C THR A 218 -18.56 15.88 8.98
N ALA A 219 -17.41 15.71 9.61
CA ALA A 219 -17.16 16.12 11.00
C ALA A 219 -17.46 17.61 11.23
N GLU A 220 -16.97 18.50 10.36
CA GLU A 220 -17.28 19.94 10.45
C GLU A 220 -18.78 20.21 10.26
N SER A 221 -19.42 19.52 9.30
CA SER A 221 -20.85 19.66 9.01
C SER A 221 -21.75 19.22 10.17
N VAL A 222 -21.43 18.13 10.87
CA VAL A 222 -22.26 17.61 11.97
C VAL A 222 -22.02 18.37 13.28
N THR A 223 -20.80 18.85 13.50
CA THR A 223 -20.45 19.60 14.72
C THR A 223 -20.71 21.11 14.60
N GLY A 224 -20.82 21.63 13.37
CA GLY A 224 -20.92 23.06 13.10
C GLY A 224 -19.63 23.83 13.44
N ARG A 225 -18.50 23.14 13.55
CA ARG A 225 -17.21 23.71 13.96
C ARG A 225 -16.11 23.31 12.98
N GLU A 226 -15.30 24.27 12.58
CA GLU A 226 -14.09 24.00 11.82
C GLU A 226 -13.02 23.30 12.68
N LEU A 227 -12.40 22.28 12.11
CA LEU A 227 -11.27 21.57 12.69
C LEU A 227 -10.02 22.44 12.58
N SER A 228 -9.20 22.45 13.62
CA SER A 228 -7.89 23.10 13.55
C SER A 228 -6.88 22.24 12.80
N THR A 229 -5.82 22.86 12.25
CA THR A 229 -4.72 22.13 11.59
C THR A 229 -4.13 21.03 12.48
N ALA A 230 -4.02 21.27 13.79
CA ALA A 230 -3.50 20.27 14.74
C ALA A 230 -4.42 19.06 14.90
N GLU A 231 -5.74 19.28 14.84
CA GLU A 231 -6.72 18.19 14.86
C GLU A 231 -6.64 17.37 13.57
N VAL A 232 -6.55 18.02 12.41
CA VAL A 232 -6.39 17.35 11.11
C VAL A 232 -5.11 16.49 11.08
N GLU A 233 -3.99 17.02 11.56
CA GLU A 233 -2.73 16.27 11.67
C GLU A 233 -2.82 15.09 12.63
N SER A 234 -3.58 15.23 13.73
CA SER A 234 -3.79 14.13 14.67
C SER A 234 -4.62 13.03 14.04
N VAL A 235 -5.74 13.39 13.41
CA VAL A 235 -6.59 12.43 12.71
C VAL A 235 -5.81 11.67 11.65
N LEU A 236 -4.99 12.34 10.82
CA LEU A 236 -4.18 11.65 9.81
C LEU A 236 -3.19 10.66 10.46
N ARG A 237 -2.59 11.03 11.60
CA ARG A 237 -1.69 10.14 12.34
C ARG A 237 -2.44 8.91 12.86
N ASP A 238 -3.65 9.09 13.37
CA ASP A 238 -4.47 8.00 13.91
C ASP A 238 -4.99 7.10 12.77
N TYR A 239 -5.36 7.71 11.64
CA TYR A 239 -5.69 7.02 10.38
C TYR A 239 -4.54 6.10 9.93
N VAL A 240 -3.34 6.63 9.80
CA VAL A 240 -2.17 5.84 9.40
C VAL A 240 -1.85 4.76 10.44
N ARG A 241 -2.03 5.04 11.73
CA ARG A 241 -1.81 4.04 12.77
C ARG A 241 -2.79 2.88 12.67
N ALA A 242 -4.05 3.16 12.34
CA ALA A 242 -5.09 2.16 12.20
C ALA A 242 -4.97 1.36 10.89
N PHE A 243 -4.77 2.04 9.76
CA PHE A 243 -4.82 1.43 8.43
C PHE A 243 -3.44 1.15 7.81
N GLY A 244 -2.37 1.65 8.42
CA GLY A 244 -0.98 1.34 8.08
C GLY A 244 -0.36 2.19 6.96
N ARG A 245 -1.15 2.70 6.02
CA ARG A 245 -0.66 3.55 4.91
C ARG A 245 -1.67 4.65 4.57
N PHE A 246 -1.20 5.68 3.86
CA PHE A 246 -2.03 6.76 3.34
C PHE A 246 -1.63 7.10 1.90
N TYR A 247 -2.54 6.86 0.97
CA TYR A 247 -2.37 7.14 -0.44
C TYR A 247 -2.86 8.54 -0.82
N PHE A 248 -2.06 9.21 -1.64
CA PHE A 248 -2.55 10.29 -2.48
C PHE A 248 -1.68 10.43 -3.72
N HIS A 249 -2.18 11.14 -4.71
CA HIS A 249 -1.46 11.27 -5.97
C HIS A 249 -1.49 12.69 -6.53
N THR A 250 -0.53 12.93 -7.41
CA THR A 250 -0.48 14.07 -8.32
C THR A 250 -0.19 13.54 -9.72
N ASP A 251 0.19 14.41 -10.65
CA ASP A 251 0.60 14.04 -11.99
C ASP A 251 1.76 14.86 -12.50
N VAL A 252 2.36 14.40 -13.59
CA VAL A 252 3.52 15.03 -14.21
C VAL A 252 3.23 16.49 -14.58
N HIS A 253 2.02 16.80 -15.05
CA HIS A 253 1.69 18.18 -15.46
C HIS A 253 1.67 19.14 -14.26
N ALA A 254 1.04 18.74 -13.17
CA ALA A 254 1.03 19.51 -11.92
C ALA A 254 2.44 19.63 -11.33
N MET A 255 3.27 18.59 -11.43
CA MET A 255 4.67 18.62 -11.03
C MET A 255 5.52 19.56 -11.90
N GLU A 256 5.24 19.65 -13.20
CA GLU A 256 5.88 20.63 -14.10
C GLU A 256 5.48 22.06 -13.76
N GLN A 257 4.20 22.31 -13.46
CA GLN A 257 3.72 23.62 -13.01
C GLN A 257 4.38 24.02 -11.68
N LEU A 258 4.43 23.09 -10.72
CA LEU A 258 5.15 23.28 -9.46
C LEU A 258 6.62 23.62 -9.74
N ALA A 259 7.29 22.87 -10.60
CA ALA A 259 8.68 23.10 -10.93
C ALA A 259 8.93 24.48 -11.55
N ALA A 260 8.04 24.94 -12.43
CA ALA A 260 8.10 26.28 -12.99
C ALA A 260 7.91 27.36 -11.91
N SER A 261 6.94 27.17 -11.00
CA SER A 261 6.67 28.07 -9.89
C SER A 261 7.86 28.18 -8.92
N LEU A 262 8.44 27.04 -8.52
CA LEU A 262 9.59 27.02 -7.61
C LEU A 262 10.85 27.63 -8.23
N ARG A 263 11.09 27.41 -9.54
CA ARG A 263 12.23 28.05 -10.23
C ARG A 263 12.09 29.58 -10.35
N ALA A 264 10.86 30.08 -10.34
CA ALA A 264 10.59 31.53 -10.36
C ALA A 264 10.70 32.16 -8.96
N ASP A 265 10.70 31.37 -7.89
CA ASP A 265 10.77 31.85 -6.52
C ASP A 265 12.24 31.93 -6.03
N PRO A 266 12.75 33.13 -5.69
CA PRO A 266 14.13 33.33 -5.26
C PRO A 266 14.53 32.50 -4.03
N ARG A 267 13.57 32.09 -3.19
CA ARG A 267 13.83 31.26 -2.00
C ARG A 267 14.39 29.88 -2.37
N PHE A 268 14.06 29.36 -3.54
CA PHE A 268 14.46 28.02 -3.99
C PHE A 268 15.66 28.04 -4.95
N ALA A 269 16.12 29.22 -5.38
CA ALA A 269 17.12 29.36 -6.43
C ALA A 269 18.43 28.61 -6.15
N SER A 270 18.94 28.68 -4.90
CA SER A 270 20.17 27.98 -4.53
C SER A 270 20.00 26.46 -4.55
N VAL A 271 18.90 25.96 -3.97
CA VAL A 271 18.65 24.52 -3.87
C VAL A 271 18.41 23.90 -5.24
N LEU A 272 17.67 24.57 -6.12
CA LEU A 272 17.37 24.09 -7.47
C LEU A 272 18.55 24.23 -8.44
N ALA A 273 19.54 25.07 -8.11
CA ALA A 273 20.80 25.13 -8.84
C ALA A 273 21.74 23.97 -8.48
N GLU A 274 21.68 23.48 -7.24
CA GLU A 274 22.44 22.32 -6.76
C GLU A 274 21.82 20.99 -7.22
N ASP A 275 20.50 20.83 -7.05
CA ASP A 275 19.73 19.68 -7.55
C ASP A 275 18.43 20.19 -8.23
N PRO A 276 18.29 20.05 -9.56
CA PRO A 276 17.09 20.51 -10.26
C PRO A 276 15.86 19.62 -10.02
N SER A 277 16.00 18.50 -9.30
CA SER A 277 14.93 17.55 -9.02
C SER A 277 13.93 18.10 -8.01
N VAL A 278 12.77 18.51 -8.51
CA VAL A 278 11.64 18.91 -7.67
C VAL A 278 11.08 17.74 -6.88
N GLU A 279 11.14 16.51 -7.41
CA GLU A 279 10.70 15.34 -6.65
C GLU A 279 11.57 15.10 -5.40
N THR A 280 12.90 15.25 -5.53
CA THR A 280 13.83 15.18 -4.39
C THR A 280 13.46 16.23 -3.35
N LEU A 281 13.21 17.47 -3.81
CA LEU A 281 12.84 18.58 -2.94
C LEU A 281 11.52 18.33 -2.19
N VAL A 282 10.52 17.74 -2.83
CA VAL A 282 9.24 17.36 -2.21
C VAL A 282 9.42 16.30 -1.12
N ARG A 283 10.26 15.30 -1.36
CA ARG A 283 10.48 14.19 -0.41
C ARG A 283 11.46 14.52 0.70
N SER A 284 12.37 15.48 0.49
CA SER A 284 13.43 15.82 1.44
C SER A 284 13.80 17.31 1.37
N PRO A 285 12.87 18.21 1.74
CA PRO A 285 13.15 19.64 1.71
C PRO A 285 14.12 20.06 2.82
N PRO A 286 14.99 21.06 2.57
CA PRO A 286 15.68 21.74 3.65
C PRO A 286 14.66 22.35 4.63
N GLN A 287 14.95 22.29 5.93
CA GLN A 287 14.03 22.75 6.98
C GLN A 287 13.56 24.20 6.76
N ALA A 288 14.44 25.09 6.28
CA ALA A 288 14.10 26.48 6.01
C ALA A 288 13.11 26.68 4.84
N LEU A 289 13.01 25.71 3.94
CA LEU A 289 12.14 25.76 2.75
C LEU A 289 10.87 24.93 2.89
N GLU A 290 10.71 24.18 3.98
CA GLU A 290 9.55 23.30 4.19
C GLU A 290 8.22 24.09 4.17
N GLY A 291 8.13 25.20 4.91
CA GLY A 291 6.93 26.06 4.90
C GLY A 291 6.57 26.60 3.51
N PRO A 292 7.49 27.34 2.85
CA PRO A 292 7.30 27.82 1.48
C PRO A 292 6.94 26.73 0.47
N LEU A 293 7.54 25.54 0.61
CA LEU A 293 7.27 24.41 -0.29
C LEU A 293 5.87 23.86 -0.08
N LEU A 294 5.44 23.71 1.18
CA LEU A 294 4.09 23.25 1.51
C LEU A 294 3.03 24.21 0.97
N GLU A 295 3.25 25.52 1.07
CA GLU A 295 2.37 26.55 0.47
C GLU A 295 2.24 26.37 -1.05
N ALA A 296 3.36 26.11 -1.74
CA ALA A 296 3.35 25.85 -3.16
C ALA A 296 2.63 24.52 -3.49
N LEU A 297 2.92 23.44 -2.77
CA LEU A 297 2.39 22.09 -3.04
C LEU A 297 0.87 21.98 -2.98
N VAL A 298 0.23 22.79 -2.14
CA VAL A 298 -1.24 22.77 -1.96
C VAL A 298 -1.97 23.83 -2.80
N HIS A 299 -1.26 24.49 -3.71
CA HIS A 299 -1.88 25.36 -4.70
C HIS A 299 -2.65 24.53 -5.74
N PRO A 300 -3.86 24.93 -6.18
CA PRO A 300 -4.69 24.11 -7.07
C PRO A 300 -4.02 23.70 -8.39
N GLU A 301 -3.14 24.54 -8.95
CA GLU A 301 -2.39 24.24 -10.17
C GLU A 301 -1.30 23.17 -9.98
N HIS A 302 -0.90 22.90 -8.73
CA HIS A 302 0.15 21.93 -8.37
C HIS A 302 -0.44 20.63 -7.81
N VAL A 303 -1.77 20.50 -7.82
CA VAL A 303 -2.49 19.29 -7.42
C VAL A 303 -2.98 18.56 -8.68
N GLY A 304 -2.34 17.44 -9.00
CA GLY A 304 -2.67 16.63 -10.18
C GLY A 304 -3.97 15.83 -10.04
N CYS A 305 -4.32 15.42 -8.82
CA CYS A 305 -5.58 14.74 -8.56
C CYS A 305 -6.78 15.64 -8.93
N GLY A 306 -7.53 15.26 -9.96
CA GLY A 306 -8.67 16.04 -10.46
C GLY A 306 -9.74 16.29 -9.40
N HIS A 307 -9.99 15.32 -8.52
CA HIS A 307 -10.96 15.42 -7.43
C HIS A 307 -10.53 16.46 -6.38
N LEU A 308 -9.32 16.31 -5.83
CA LEU A 308 -8.78 17.24 -4.83
C LEU A 308 -8.58 18.65 -5.41
N ARG A 309 -8.12 18.76 -6.66
CA ARG A 309 -8.04 20.03 -7.39
C ARG A 309 -9.41 20.68 -7.55
N SER A 310 -10.44 19.91 -7.87
CA SER A 310 -11.81 20.41 -7.98
C SER A 310 -12.37 20.87 -6.64
N MET A 311 -12.10 20.16 -5.55
CA MET A 311 -12.46 20.62 -4.19
C MET A 311 -11.82 21.97 -3.87
N LEU A 312 -10.55 22.17 -4.24
CA LEU A 312 -9.86 23.45 -4.02
C LEU A 312 -10.45 24.60 -4.85
N ARG A 313 -10.89 24.33 -6.09
CA ARG A 313 -11.47 25.36 -6.99
C ARG A 313 -12.96 25.63 -6.76
N HIS A 314 -13.70 24.62 -6.31
CA HIS A 314 -15.16 24.64 -6.16
C HIS A 314 -15.63 24.18 -4.78
N PRO A 315 -15.04 24.68 -3.68
CA PRO A 315 -15.22 24.12 -2.32
C PRO A 315 -16.68 24.04 -1.87
N ALA A 316 -17.50 25.05 -2.24
CA ALA A 316 -18.91 25.09 -1.90
C ALA A 316 -19.71 23.95 -2.55
N ALA A 317 -19.39 23.55 -3.78
CA ALA A 317 -20.05 22.44 -4.47
C ALA A 317 -19.71 21.08 -3.83
N TYR A 318 -18.54 20.99 -3.20
CA TYR A 318 -18.08 19.82 -2.45
C TYR A 318 -18.48 19.87 -0.97
N HIS A 319 -19.20 20.92 -0.53
CA HIS A 319 -19.57 21.13 0.87
C HIS A 319 -18.36 21.04 1.83
N THR A 320 -17.24 21.64 1.42
CA THR A 320 -16.01 21.72 2.19
C THR A 320 -15.45 23.14 2.13
N ARG A 321 -14.34 23.41 2.82
CA ARG A 321 -13.58 24.66 2.75
C ARG A 321 -12.21 24.41 2.14
N VAL A 322 -11.68 25.37 1.37
CA VAL A 322 -10.34 25.27 0.75
C VAL A 322 -9.28 24.93 1.80
N ALA A 323 -9.35 25.59 2.96
CA ALA A 323 -8.41 25.39 4.04
C ALA A 323 -8.38 23.95 4.56
N LEU A 324 -9.52 23.24 4.65
CA LEU A 324 -9.56 21.85 5.10
C LEU A 324 -8.82 20.93 4.12
N VAL A 325 -9.04 21.11 2.81
CA VAL A 325 -8.36 20.34 1.77
C VAL A 325 -6.85 20.60 1.82
N GLN A 326 -6.45 21.86 1.97
CA GLN A 326 -5.04 22.24 2.10
C GLN A 326 -4.42 21.68 3.39
N GLU A 327 -5.13 21.71 4.52
CA GLU A 327 -4.68 21.17 5.80
C GLU A 327 -4.42 19.66 5.71
N VAL A 328 -5.31 18.89 5.06
CA VAL A 328 -5.10 17.45 4.82
C VAL A 328 -3.87 17.20 3.94
N LEU A 329 -3.74 17.94 2.83
CA LEU A 329 -2.59 17.80 1.93
C LEU A 329 -1.27 18.19 2.62
N VAL A 330 -1.26 19.29 3.39
CA VAL A 330 -0.10 19.71 4.17
C VAL A 330 0.28 18.64 5.20
N ALA A 331 -0.70 18.08 5.92
CA ALA A 331 -0.47 17.00 6.88
C ALA A 331 0.14 15.76 6.18
N ALA A 332 -0.37 15.40 5.00
CA ALA A 332 0.15 14.30 4.19
C ALA A 332 1.58 14.53 3.71
N TYR A 333 1.90 15.71 3.19
CA TYR A 333 3.28 16.05 2.77
C TYR A 333 4.25 16.13 3.94
N ARG A 334 3.84 16.70 5.08
CA ARG A 334 4.67 16.68 6.30
C ARG A 334 4.96 15.25 6.72
N ARG A 335 3.95 14.39 6.70
CA ARG A 335 4.14 12.98 7.04
C ARG A 335 5.01 12.25 6.02
N LEU A 336 4.89 12.54 4.72
CA LEU A 336 5.78 12.01 3.68
C LEU A 336 7.26 12.32 3.99
N VAL A 337 7.57 13.55 4.41
CA VAL A 337 8.94 13.96 4.73
C VAL A 337 9.46 13.30 6.01
N ARG A 338 8.61 13.14 7.03
CA ARG A 338 9.01 12.62 8.35
C ARG A 338 8.96 11.10 8.47
N HIS A 339 7.98 10.48 7.81
CA HIS A 339 7.63 9.06 7.85
C HIS A 339 7.27 8.58 6.43
N PRO A 340 8.24 8.58 5.49
CA PRO A 340 7.97 8.24 4.08
C PRO A 340 7.41 6.83 3.87
N GLU A 341 7.60 5.92 4.82
CA GLU A 341 7.03 4.57 4.78
C GLU A 341 5.52 4.52 4.99
N ASP A 342 4.96 5.56 5.62
CA ASP A 342 3.54 5.64 5.97
C ASP A 342 2.69 6.23 4.83
N VAL A 343 3.34 6.85 3.83
CA VAL A 343 2.66 7.67 2.83
C VAL A 343 3.07 7.23 1.42
N GLU A 344 2.07 6.94 0.60
CA GLU A 344 2.25 6.59 -0.79
C GLU A 344 1.87 7.79 -1.67
N LEU A 345 2.87 8.59 -2.04
CA LEU A 345 2.73 9.64 -3.06
C LEU A 345 3.02 9.05 -4.45
N VAL A 346 1.98 8.97 -5.28
CA VAL A 346 2.08 8.55 -6.68
C VAL A 346 2.07 9.77 -7.61
N VAL A 347 2.97 9.77 -8.60
CA VAL A 347 2.96 10.77 -9.70
C VAL A 347 2.50 10.05 -10.96
N LEU A 348 1.27 10.32 -11.38
CA LEU A 348 0.70 9.68 -12.57
C LEU A 348 1.26 10.30 -13.85
N GLU A 349 1.65 9.44 -14.78
CA GLU A 349 2.11 9.84 -16.10
C GLU A 349 0.97 9.90 -17.12
N GLY A 350 1.19 10.64 -18.21
CA GLY A 350 0.25 10.71 -19.33
C GLY A 350 -0.83 11.78 -19.18
N SER A 351 -1.69 11.82 -20.21
CA SER A 351 -2.80 12.77 -20.32
C SER A 351 -4.13 12.06 -20.10
N HIS A 352 -5.10 12.78 -19.54
CA HIS A 352 -6.48 12.32 -19.43
C HIS A 352 -7.05 12.04 -20.83
N ARG A 353 -7.48 10.80 -21.03
CA ARG A 353 -8.09 10.29 -22.27
C ARG A 353 -9.19 9.27 -21.93
N GLU A 354 -9.83 9.45 -20.78
CA GLU A 354 -10.88 8.59 -20.28
C GLU A 354 -12.04 8.56 -21.29
N GLY A 355 -12.38 7.36 -21.77
CA GLY A 355 -13.46 7.17 -22.75
C GLY A 355 -14.81 6.83 -22.12
N SER A 356 -14.84 6.51 -20.82
CA SER A 356 -16.05 6.12 -20.08
C SER A 356 -15.83 6.14 -18.57
N VAL A 357 -16.93 6.08 -17.81
CA VAL A 357 -16.96 5.90 -16.36
C VAL A 357 -17.55 4.54 -16.05
N MET A 358 -16.79 3.72 -15.34
CA MET A 358 -17.11 2.35 -15.00
C MET A 358 -17.47 2.25 -13.51
N ILE A 359 -18.71 1.86 -13.24
CA ILE A 359 -19.25 1.68 -11.89
C ILE A 359 -19.28 0.19 -11.59
N VAL A 360 -18.48 -0.24 -10.64
CA VAL A 360 -18.32 -1.65 -10.25
C VAL A 360 -19.23 -1.96 -9.07
N ARG A 361 -20.18 -2.87 -9.28
CA ARG A 361 -21.14 -3.33 -8.28
C ARG A 361 -21.01 -4.82 -7.99
N LEU A 362 -21.40 -5.18 -6.78
CA LEU A 362 -21.39 -6.54 -6.26
C LEU A 362 -22.81 -6.95 -5.88
N GLU A 363 -23.14 -8.22 -6.12
CA GLU A 363 -24.36 -8.79 -5.58
C GLU A 363 -24.25 -8.95 -4.07
N GLY A 364 -25.11 -8.23 -3.34
CA GLY A 364 -25.16 -8.25 -1.87
C GLY A 364 -24.26 -7.21 -1.20
N ASP A 365 -24.22 -7.27 0.13
CA ASP A 365 -23.47 -6.32 0.95
C ASP A 365 -21.98 -6.67 1.01
N VAL A 366 -21.15 -5.64 1.17
CA VAL A 366 -19.71 -5.76 1.35
C VAL A 366 -19.39 -5.89 2.83
N HIS A 367 -18.61 -6.91 3.18
CA HIS A 367 -18.10 -7.19 4.53
C HIS A 367 -16.59 -7.50 4.46
N PRO A 368 -15.87 -7.59 5.61
CA PRO A 368 -14.40 -7.70 5.60
C PRO A 368 -13.85 -8.87 4.77
N TYR A 369 -14.56 -9.99 4.72
CA TYR A 369 -14.15 -11.19 3.98
C TYR A 369 -14.70 -11.27 2.55
N SER A 370 -15.48 -10.28 2.11
CA SER A 370 -15.92 -10.18 0.71
C SER A 370 -14.71 -10.13 -0.21
N ARG A 371 -14.77 -10.87 -1.31
CA ARG A 371 -13.81 -10.76 -2.40
C ARG A 371 -14.35 -9.78 -3.43
N VAL A 372 -13.57 -8.76 -3.75
CA VAL A 372 -13.97 -7.68 -4.63
C VAL A 372 -13.00 -7.57 -5.81
N PRO A 373 -13.49 -7.23 -7.01
CA PRO A 373 -12.67 -7.10 -8.19
C PRO A 373 -11.97 -5.75 -8.17
N ALA A 374 -10.65 -5.73 -7.96
CA ALA A 374 -9.82 -4.60 -8.32
C ALA A 374 -9.60 -4.61 -9.84
N ILE A 375 -9.78 -3.46 -10.48
CA ILE A 375 -9.78 -3.33 -11.94
C ILE A 375 -8.82 -2.22 -12.33
N ALA A 376 -7.98 -2.47 -13.35
CA ALA A 376 -7.07 -1.46 -13.86
C ALA A 376 -7.84 -0.36 -14.62
N PRO A 377 -7.69 0.93 -14.25
CA PRO A 377 -8.34 2.04 -14.95
C PRO A 377 -7.88 2.18 -16.40
N ARG A 378 -6.63 1.82 -16.68
CA ARG A 378 -6.06 1.76 -18.02
C ARG A 378 -5.75 0.34 -18.44
N ALA A 379 -6.25 -0.04 -19.62
CA ALA A 379 -5.90 -1.28 -20.30
C ALA A 379 -5.53 -0.95 -21.75
N GLY A 380 -4.28 -1.20 -22.13
CA GLY A 380 -3.76 -0.89 -23.46
C GLY A 380 -3.89 0.60 -23.79
N THR A 381 -4.62 0.92 -24.86
CA THR A 381 -4.89 2.31 -25.27
C THR A 381 -6.15 2.90 -24.64
N THR A 382 -6.92 2.09 -23.90
CA THR A 382 -8.22 2.50 -23.36
C THR A 382 -8.06 2.93 -21.90
N SER A 383 -8.55 4.13 -21.58
CA SER A 383 -8.55 4.70 -20.23
C SER A 383 -9.99 4.93 -19.78
N ARG A 384 -10.28 4.69 -18.51
CA ARG A 384 -11.62 4.82 -17.92
C ARG A 384 -11.51 5.29 -16.47
N PHE A 385 -12.52 6.00 -15.98
CA PHE A 385 -12.69 6.13 -14.54
C PHE A 385 -13.27 4.84 -13.97
N VAL A 386 -12.72 4.31 -12.89
CA VAL A 386 -13.21 3.07 -12.25
C VAL A 386 -13.60 3.36 -10.81
N VAL A 387 -14.88 3.16 -10.47
CA VAL A 387 -15.44 3.47 -9.14
C VAL A 387 -16.01 2.21 -8.50
N HIS A 388 -15.78 2.03 -7.20
CA HIS A 388 -16.31 0.89 -6.43
C HIS A 388 -17.23 1.36 -5.29
N PRO A 389 -18.48 1.80 -5.56
CA PRO A 389 -19.31 2.48 -4.57
C PRO A 389 -19.54 1.68 -3.28
N GLN A 390 -19.77 0.37 -3.38
CA GLN A 390 -20.00 -0.50 -2.22
C GLN A 390 -18.73 -0.71 -1.39
N VAL A 391 -17.55 -0.76 -2.03
CA VAL A 391 -16.27 -0.88 -1.32
C VAL A 391 -15.92 0.42 -0.63
N SER A 392 -16.08 1.57 -1.30
CA SER A 392 -15.90 2.88 -0.69
C SER A 392 -16.86 3.11 0.46
N ALA A 393 -18.12 2.67 0.36
CA ALA A 393 -19.08 2.74 1.45
C ALA A 393 -18.62 1.95 2.70
N PHE A 394 -18.09 0.73 2.50
CA PHE A 394 -17.52 -0.05 3.59
C PHE A 394 -16.34 0.67 4.27
N VAL A 395 -15.38 1.18 3.49
CA VAL A 395 -14.21 1.90 4.04
C VAL A 395 -14.63 3.18 4.75
N ARG A 396 -15.59 3.94 4.21
CA ARG A 396 -16.17 5.12 4.84
C ARG A 396 -16.78 4.82 6.20
N GLU A 397 -17.46 3.68 6.33
CA GLU A 397 -17.99 3.25 7.61
C GLU A 397 -16.86 3.01 8.63
N GLN A 398 -15.76 2.35 8.22
CA GLN A 398 -14.60 2.14 9.09
C GLN A 398 -13.92 3.47 9.47
N ASN A 399 -13.79 4.40 8.52
CA ASN A 399 -13.29 5.75 8.78
C ASN A 399 -14.17 6.50 9.78
N ALA A 400 -15.50 6.37 9.68
CA ALA A 400 -16.43 6.99 10.62
C ALA A 400 -16.24 6.45 12.04
N TYR A 401 -16.14 5.12 12.22
CA TYR A 401 -15.88 4.54 13.54
C TYR A 401 -14.54 5.01 14.11
N LEU A 402 -13.47 4.97 13.31
CA LEU A 402 -12.16 5.46 13.73
C LEU A 402 -12.23 6.93 14.18
N LEU A 403 -12.89 7.79 13.41
CA LEU A 403 -13.00 9.21 13.74
C LEU A 403 -13.78 9.45 15.03
N LEU A 404 -14.91 8.76 15.22
CA LEU A 404 -15.75 8.92 16.40
C LEU A 404 -15.08 8.37 17.66
N GLU A 405 -14.28 7.31 17.51
CA GLU A 405 -13.49 6.75 18.61
C GLU A 405 -12.28 7.64 18.91
N GLU A 406 -11.40 7.93 17.96
CA GLU A 406 -10.10 8.57 18.24
C GLU A 406 -10.17 10.11 18.34
N THR A 407 -11.18 10.76 17.75
CA THR A 407 -11.28 12.22 17.76
C THR A 407 -12.10 12.70 18.95
N THR A 408 -11.42 13.19 19.99
CA THR A 408 -12.05 13.73 21.22
C THR A 408 -13.15 14.74 20.90
N THR A 409 -12.96 15.60 19.90
CA THR A 409 -13.94 16.63 19.58
C THR A 409 -15.25 16.07 19.02
N LEU A 410 -15.20 14.98 18.25
CA LEU A 410 -16.41 14.31 17.76
C LEU A 410 -17.10 13.54 18.87
N ARG A 411 -16.31 12.87 19.72
CA ARG A 411 -16.80 12.15 20.89
C ARG A 411 -17.57 13.06 21.84
N ASP A 412 -17.04 14.27 22.10
CA ASP A 412 -17.64 15.24 23.03
C ASP A 412 -18.86 15.96 22.44
N ALA A 413 -19.02 15.99 21.12
CA ALA A 413 -20.16 16.60 20.43
C ALA A 413 -21.45 15.76 20.51
N GLY A 414 -21.39 14.53 21.04
CA GLY A 414 -22.56 13.66 21.20
C GLY A 414 -23.15 13.15 19.88
N VAL A 415 -22.36 13.14 18.80
CA VAL A 415 -22.78 12.65 17.48
C VAL A 415 -22.83 11.12 17.50
N SER A 416 -23.97 10.53 17.13
CA SER A 416 -24.08 9.07 17.02
C SER A 416 -23.40 8.56 15.74
N ALA A 417 -22.81 7.36 15.80
CA ALA A 417 -22.19 6.75 14.63
C ALA A 417 -23.15 6.61 13.45
N GLU A 418 -24.39 6.21 13.72
CA GLU A 418 -25.44 6.12 12.71
C GLU A 418 -25.67 7.46 11.99
N SER A 419 -25.82 8.56 12.75
CA SER A 419 -26.04 9.88 12.16
C SER A 419 -24.84 10.40 11.37
N PHE A 420 -23.62 10.09 11.84
CA PHE A 420 -22.39 10.46 11.15
C PHE A 420 -22.25 9.70 9.84
N VAL A 421 -22.44 8.37 9.85
CA VAL A 421 -22.36 7.53 8.65
C VAL A 421 -23.41 7.92 7.62
N ALA A 422 -24.64 8.22 8.06
CA ALA A 422 -25.69 8.71 7.17
C ALA A 422 -25.30 10.03 6.48
N ARG A 423 -24.79 11.00 7.26
CA ARG A 423 -24.32 12.28 6.70
C ARG A 423 -23.11 12.12 5.79
N LEU A 424 -22.19 11.23 6.15
CA LEU A 424 -21.01 10.89 5.35
C LEU A 424 -21.43 10.32 3.99
N ALA A 425 -22.41 9.41 3.96
CA ALA A 425 -22.92 8.83 2.74
C ALA A 425 -23.62 9.87 1.83
N GLU A 426 -24.40 10.78 2.42
CA GLU A 426 -25.03 11.89 1.69
C GLU A 426 -23.97 12.80 1.04
N LEU A 427 -22.98 13.22 1.83
CA LEU A 427 -21.91 14.09 1.35
C LEU A 427 -21.06 13.41 0.27
N ALA A 428 -20.81 12.11 0.43
CA ALA A 428 -20.07 11.33 -0.55
C ALA A 428 -20.78 11.27 -1.91
N ALA A 429 -22.10 11.12 -1.92
CA ALA A 429 -22.89 11.13 -3.15
C ALA A 429 -22.82 12.49 -3.85
N ILE A 430 -22.93 13.59 -3.08
CA ILE A 430 -22.81 14.96 -3.63
C ILE A 430 -21.42 15.18 -4.24
N GLN A 431 -20.35 14.82 -3.52
CA GLN A 431 -18.99 15.01 -4.01
C GLN A 431 -18.68 14.12 -5.22
N ALA A 432 -19.18 12.89 -5.25
CA ALA A 432 -19.01 11.99 -6.39
C ALA A 432 -19.68 12.54 -7.66
N GLU A 433 -20.95 12.96 -7.58
CA GLU A 433 -21.66 13.55 -8.73
C GLU A 433 -21.04 14.89 -9.15
N THR A 434 -20.60 15.71 -8.20
CA THR A 434 -19.89 16.97 -8.51
C THR A 434 -18.59 16.71 -9.27
N THR A 435 -17.83 15.69 -8.85
CA THR A 435 -16.59 15.28 -9.53
C THR A 435 -16.88 14.80 -10.93
N LEU A 436 -17.89 13.96 -11.08
CA LEU A 436 -18.32 13.40 -12.35
C LEU A 436 -18.76 14.50 -13.32
N GLY A 437 -19.57 15.46 -12.87
CA GLY A 437 -20.01 16.59 -13.69
C GLY A 437 -18.89 17.55 -14.11
N LEU A 438 -17.82 17.68 -13.31
CA LEU A 438 -16.69 18.55 -13.63
C LEU A 438 -15.62 17.86 -14.50
N LEU A 439 -15.34 16.58 -14.24
CA LEU A 439 -14.24 15.87 -14.89
C LEU A 439 -14.69 14.98 -16.07
N ALA A 440 -15.96 14.59 -16.11
CA ALA A 440 -16.48 13.64 -17.07
C ALA A 440 -17.95 13.93 -17.47
N PRO A 441 -18.31 15.20 -17.81
CA PRO A 441 -19.70 15.59 -18.09
C PRO A 441 -20.34 14.81 -19.24
N ASP A 442 -19.55 14.50 -20.27
CA ASP A 442 -20.03 13.87 -21.51
C ASP A 442 -19.60 12.39 -21.66
N LEU A 443 -18.97 11.81 -20.63
CA LEU A 443 -18.49 10.44 -20.73
C LEU A 443 -19.63 9.43 -20.52
N PRO A 444 -19.73 8.39 -21.37
CA PRO A 444 -20.70 7.33 -21.18
C PRO A 444 -20.41 6.60 -19.86
N ARG A 445 -21.49 6.28 -19.15
CA ARG A 445 -21.45 5.57 -17.86
C ARG A 445 -21.84 4.11 -18.07
N GLU A 446 -21.10 3.20 -17.48
CA GLU A 446 -21.33 1.77 -17.58
C GLU A 446 -21.32 1.14 -16.19
N GLU A 447 -22.32 0.29 -15.90
CA GLU A 447 -22.36 -0.51 -14.69
C GLU A 447 -21.89 -1.95 -14.98
N LEU A 448 -20.98 -2.44 -14.15
CA LEU A 448 -20.54 -3.83 -14.11
C LEU A 448 -21.06 -4.48 -12.82
N LEU A 449 -21.93 -5.48 -12.94
CA LEU A 449 -22.42 -6.24 -11.79
C LEU A 449 -21.69 -7.58 -11.69
N PHE A 450 -21.02 -7.83 -10.56
CA PHE A 450 -20.35 -9.08 -10.27
C PHE A 450 -21.17 -9.93 -9.28
N ARG A 451 -21.34 -11.22 -9.61
CA ARG A 451 -21.88 -12.26 -8.71
C ARG A 451 -20.77 -13.22 -8.37
N GLY A 452 -20.33 -13.21 -7.12
CA GLY A 452 -19.11 -13.92 -6.73
C GLY A 452 -17.93 -13.47 -7.58
N ARG A 453 -17.27 -14.42 -8.27
CA ARG A 453 -16.09 -14.14 -9.11
C ARG A 453 -16.39 -13.95 -10.59
N THR A 454 -17.66 -13.74 -10.95
CA THR A 454 -18.11 -13.72 -12.33
C THR A 454 -18.83 -12.41 -12.64
N LEU A 455 -18.43 -11.77 -13.73
CA LEU A 455 -19.16 -10.64 -14.29
C LEU A 455 -20.52 -11.15 -14.78
N SER A 456 -21.60 -10.71 -14.13
CA SER A 456 -22.97 -11.17 -14.39
C SER A 456 -23.70 -10.34 -15.41
N SER A 457 -23.52 -9.02 -15.38
CA SER A 457 -24.09 -8.12 -16.37
C SER A 457 -23.23 -6.89 -16.55
N ARG A 458 -23.36 -6.31 -17.75
CA ARG A 458 -22.84 -5.00 -18.11
C ARG A 458 -23.98 -4.21 -18.74
N ALA A 459 -24.25 -3.02 -18.23
CA ALA A 459 -25.32 -2.18 -18.73
C ALA A 459 -24.86 -0.72 -18.85
N PRO A 460 -25.17 -0.03 -19.96
CA PRO A 460 -25.02 1.43 -19.98
C PRO A 460 -25.99 2.03 -18.96
N LEU A 461 -25.52 3.02 -18.21
CA LEU A 461 -26.36 3.84 -17.37
C LEU A 461 -26.86 5.02 -18.21
N ALA A 462 -28.16 5.28 -18.19
CA ALA A 462 -28.71 6.43 -18.86
C ALA A 462 -28.07 7.71 -18.29
N ALA A 463 -27.77 8.67 -19.16
CA ALA A 463 -27.52 10.03 -18.72
C ALA A 463 -28.87 10.58 -18.26
N ASP A 464 -29.04 10.77 -16.95
CA ASP A 464 -30.22 11.42 -16.37
C ASP A 464 -30.31 12.90 -16.78
#